data_AF-E6N703-F1
#
_entry.id   AF-E6N703-F1
#
_cell.length_a   1.000
_cell.length_b   1.000
_cell.length_c   1.000
_cell.angle_alpha   90.00
_cell.angle_beta   90.00
_cell.angle_gamma   90.00
#
_symmetry.space_group_name_H-M   'P 1'
#
loop_
_entity.id
_entity.type
_entity.pdbx_description
1 polymer ?
#
loop_
_entity_poly.entity_id
_entity_poly.type
_entity_poly.pdbx_seq_one_letter_code
_entity_poly.pdbx_strand_id
1 'polypeptide(L)' 'MDFFHQLGGLAVREAAKLVDIACISAAKELNRYLFTAPAVDDQGVVRLRRRKNKPTEPFAIMCLNEYVSSRLLEQTPKAP' A
#
# COMPACT_ATOMS: atom_id res chain seq x y z
N MET A 1 -28.23 9.55 -0.98
CA MET A 1 -27.08 10.15 -0.27
C MET A 1 -25.95 9.16 -0.38
N ASP A 2 -25.06 9.39 -1.34
CA ASP A 2 -24.07 8.40 -1.78
C ASP A 2 -23.01 8.15 -0.71
N PHE A 3 -22.83 6.87 -0.37
CA PHE A 3 -21.85 6.35 0.57
C PHE A 3 -20.41 6.81 0.25
N PHE A 4 -20.15 7.23 -1.00
CA PHE A 4 -18.87 7.76 -1.48
C PHE A 4 -18.43 9.08 -0.84
N HIS A 5 -19.36 9.91 -0.35
CA HIS A 5 -19.02 11.19 0.27
C HIS A 5 -18.59 11.08 1.74
N GLN A 6 -18.77 9.92 2.37
CA GLN A 6 -18.55 9.78 3.81
C GLN A 6 -17.10 9.42 4.18
N LEU A 7 -16.26 9.03 3.21
CA LEU A 7 -14.83 8.78 3.41
C LEU A 7 -13.98 9.37 2.27
N GLY A 8 -13.90 10.70 2.20
CA GLY A 8 -12.78 11.41 1.58
C GLY A 8 -12.48 11.14 0.10
N GLY A 9 -13.47 10.79 -0.74
CA GLY A 9 -13.25 10.32 -2.13
C GLY A 9 -12.26 11.14 -2.98
N LEU A 10 -12.30 12.49 -2.90
CA LEU A 10 -11.30 13.36 -3.54
C LEU A 10 -9.90 13.20 -2.94
N ALA A 11 -9.78 13.18 -1.62
CA ALA A 11 -8.51 12.99 -0.93
C ALA A 11 -7.89 11.62 -1.21
N VAL A 12 -8.71 10.56 -1.29
CA VAL A 12 -8.25 9.22 -1.68
C VAL A 12 -7.73 9.23 -3.11
N ARG A 13 -8.44 9.90 -4.03
CA ARG A 13 -8.02 10.01 -5.43
C ARG A 13 -6.72 10.80 -5.59
N GLU A 14 -6.57 11.92 -4.89
CA GLU A 14 -5.33 12.69 -4.92
C GLU A 14 -4.18 11.94 -4.25
N ALA A 15 -4.44 11.25 -3.13
CA ALA A 15 -3.45 10.40 -2.49
C ALA A 15 -2.98 9.25 -3.40
N ALA A 16 -3.88 8.63 -4.19
CA ALA A 16 -3.52 7.61 -5.16
C ALA A 16 -2.55 8.15 -6.22
N LYS A 17 -2.84 9.34 -6.79
CA LYS A 17 -1.92 9.99 -7.73
C LYS A 17 -0.56 10.28 -7.11
N LEU A 18 -0.53 10.72 -5.85
CA LEU A 18 0.71 11.01 -5.13
C LEU A 18 1.53 9.74 -4.88
N VAL A 19 0.89 8.62 -4.57
CA VAL A 19 1.58 7.33 -4.43
C VAL A 19 2.21 6.91 -5.77
N ASP A 20 1.47 7.04 -6.88
CA ASP A 20 1.96 6.64 -8.21
C ASP A 20 3.20 7.41 -8.66
N ILE A 21 3.42 8.65 -8.20
CA ILE A 21 4.60 9.48 -8.51
C ILE A 21 5.79 9.23 -7.57
N ALA A 22 5.93 8.02 -7.04
CA ALA A 22 7.05 7.60 -6.17
C ALA A 22 7.14 8.31 -4.80
N CYS A 23 6.04 8.89 -4.31
CA CYS A 23 5.98 9.43 -2.95
C CYS A 23 5.70 8.32 -1.93
N ILE A 24 6.38 8.41 -0.78
CA ILE A 24 5.99 7.69 0.43
C ILE A 24 4.80 8.44 1.03
N SER A 25 3.66 7.77 1.18
CA SER A 25 2.45 8.33 1.78
C SER A 25 2.16 7.70 3.15
N ALA A 26 1.40 8.39 4.00
CA ALA A 26 0.88 7.85 5.24
C ALA A 26 -0.65 7.75 5.16
N ALA A 27 -1.20 6.56 5.38
CA ALA A 27 -2.63 6.29 5.39
C ALA A 27 -3.09 5.94 6.82
N LYS A 28 -4.20 6.53 7.27
CA LYS A 28 -4.78 6.23 8.59
C LYS A 28 -5.50 4.88 8.56
N GLU A 29 -5.00 3.92 9.33
CA GLU A 29 -5.73 2.71 9.73
C GLU A 29 -6.49 2.98 11.05
N LEU A 30 -7.31 2.03 11.51
CA LEU A 30 -8.11 2.17 12.75
C LEU A 30 -7.26 2.75 13.91
N ASN A 31 -6.10 2.15 14.19
CA ASN A 31 -5.32 2.45 15.39
C ASN A 31 -3.94 3.09 15.11
N ARG A 32 -3.53 3.24 13.85
CA ARG A 32 -2.19 3.75 13.50
C ARG A 32 -2.16 4.36 12.10
N TYR A 33 -1.00 4.86 11.71
CA TYR A 33 -0.73 5.17 10.31
C TYR A 33 0.15 4.08 9.70
N LEU A 34 -0.20 3.67 8.49
CA LEU A 34 0.65 2.85 7.64
C LEU A 34 1.40 3.75 6.66
N PHE A 35 2.72 3.55 6.53
CA PHE A 35 3.51 4.17 5.49
C PHE A 35 3.52 3.27 4.26
N THR A 36 3.22 3.82 3.09
CA THR A 36 3.13 3.07 1.83
C THR A 36 3.98 3.73 0.74
N ALA A 37 4.47 2.92 -0.19
CA ALA A 37 5.18 3.32 -1.39
C ALA A 37 4.85 2.30 -2.51
N PRO A 38 5.00 2.65 -3.80
CA PRO A 38 4.84 1.68 -4.88
C PRO A 38 5.81 0.51 -4.70
N ALA A 39 5.28 -0.71 -4.68
CA ALA A 39 6.07 -1.94 -4.52
C ALA A 39 7.02 -2.19 -5.70
N VAL A 40 6.75 -1.56 -6.85
CA VAL A 40 7.53 -1.69 -8.08
C VAL A 40 8.60 -0.59 -8.24
N ASP A 41 8.69 0.36 -7.30
CA ASP A 41 9.73 1.40 -7.29
C ASP A 41 10.81 1.07 -6.24
N ASP A 42 11.92 0.49 -6.71
CA ASP A 42 13.08 0.14 -5.88
C ASP A 42 13.60 1.34 -5.07
N GLN A 43 13.63 2.53 -5.67
CA GLN A 43 14.14 3.72 -5.00
C GLN A 43 13.19 4.18 -3.89
N GLY A 44 11.88 4.10 -4.14
CA GLY A 44 10.83 4.32 -3.14
C GLY A 44 10.97 3.39 -1.95
N VAL A 45 11.16 2.10 -2.20
CA VAL A 45 11.37 1.08 -1.16
C VAL A 45 12.64 1.34 -0.37
N VAL A 46 13.78 1.64 -1.03
CA VAL A 46 15.05 1.98 -0.36
C VAL A 46 14.89 3.21 0.54
N ARG A 47 14.21 4.26 0.06
CA ARG A 47 13.90 5.46 0.87
C ARG A 47 13.05 5.11 2.08
N LEU A 48 12.02 4.26 1.92
CA LEU A 48 11.16 3.83 3.01
C LEU A 48 11.94 3.03 4.07
N ARG A 49 12.80 2.09 3.66
CA ARG A 49 13.68 1.32 4.56
C ARG A 49 14.56 2.22 5.41
N ARG A 50 15.23 3.20 4.77
CA ARG A 50 16.09 4.17 5.46
C ARG A 50 15.30 5.01 6.48
N ARG A 51 14.13 5.53 6.09
CA ARG A 51 13.29 6.36 6.98
C ARG A 51 12.68 5.58 8.14
N LYS A 52 12.34 4.30 7.94
CA LYS A 52 11.77 3.43 8.97
C LYS A 52 12.83 2.73 9.83
N ASN A 53 14.11 2.88 9.51
CA ASN A 53 15.20 2.10 10.09
C ASN A 53 14.94 0.58 10.04
N LYS A 54 14.43 0.11 8.89
CA LYS A 54 14.08 -1.31 8.63
C LYS A 54 14.88 -1.85 7.44
N PRO A 55 16.16 -2.21 7.63
CA PRO A 55 17.04 -2.57 6.51
C PRO A 55 16.66 -3.91 5.86
N THR A 56 16.29 -4.92 6.66
CA THR A 56 16.08 -6.30 6.17
C THR A 56 14.69 -6.85 6.45
N GLU A 57 13.96 -6.29 7.42
CA GLU A 57 12.62 -6.76 7.75
C GLU A 57 11.71 -6.71 6.50
N PRO A 58 10.98 -7.79 6.18
CA PRO A 58 10.11 -7.81 5.02
C PRO A 58 8.99 -6.78 5.15
N PHE A 59 8.62 -6.15 4.04
CA PHE A 59 7.42 -5.33 3.97
C PHE A 59 6.25 -6.15 3.47
N ALA A 60 5.06 -5.85 3.98
CA ALA A 60 3.82 -6.32 3.40
C ALA A 60 3.59 -5.62 2.05
N ILE A 61 3.05 -6.36 1.08
CA ILE A 61 2.63 -5.85 -0.24
C ILE A 61 1.11 -5.93 -0.31
N MET A 62 0.45 -4.86 -0.75
CA MET A 62 -0.99 -4.87 -1.04
C MET A 62 -1.24 -5.20 -2.50
N CYS A 63 -1.99 -6.26 -2.76
CA CYS A 63 -2.47 -6.61 -4.09
C CYS A 63 -3.90 -6.07 -4.27
N LEU A 64 -4.23 -5.62 -5.49
CA LEU A 64 -5.55 -5.06 -5.80
C LEU A 64 -6.67 -6.10 -5.64
N ASN A 65 -6.43 -7.33 -6.08
CA ASN A 65 -7.38 -8.44 -6.03
C ASN A 65 -6.65 -9.79 -6.11
N GLU A 66 -7.40 -10.88 -5.96
CA GLU A 66 -6.89 -12.27 -6.00
C GLU A 66 -6.25 -12.63 -7.35
N TYR A 67 -6.74 -12.06 -8.45
CA TYR A 67 -6.12 -12.23 -9.76
C TYR A 67 -4.70 -11.67 -9.76
N VAL A 68 -4.50 -10.43 -9.32
CA VAL A 68 -3.16 -9.82 -9.24
C VAL A 68 -2.25 -10.61 -8.31
N SER A 69 -2.73 -11.05 -7.14
CA SER A 69 -1.89 -11.82 -6.22
C SER A 69 -1.49 -13.18 -6.78
N SER A 70 -2.38 -13.87 -7.51
CA SER A 70 -2.06 -15.16 -8.16
C SER A 70 -0.95 -15.07 -9.23
N ARG A 71 -0.73 -13.87 -9.78
CA ARG A 71 0.34 -13.62 -10.75
C ARG A 71 1.69 -13.37 -10.09
N LEU A 72 1.72 -13.10 -8.79
CA LEU A 72 2.91 -12.73 -8.03
C LEU A 72 3.33 -13.78 -6.99
N LEU A 73 2.38 -14.57 -6.48
CA LEU A 73 2.57 -15.47 -5.35
C LEU A 73 1.89 -16.82 -5.62
N GLU A 74 2.47 -17.89 -5.08
CA GLU A 74 1.78 -19.17 -4.97
C GLU A 74 0.60 -19.06 -4.00
N GLN A 75 -0.56 -19.60 -4.38
CA GLN A 75 -1.77 -19.58 -3.57
C GLN A 75 -2.09 -20.97 -3.06
N THR A 76 -2.22 -21.10 -1.74
CA THR A 76 -2.71 -22.32 -1.10
C THR A 76 -4.17 -22.15 -0.67
N PRO A 77 -5.00 -23.20 -0.74
CA PRO A 77 -6.36 -23.16 -0.21
C PRO A 77 -6.35 -22.73 1.26
N LYS A 78 -7.35 -21.93 1.64
CA LYS A 78 -7.52 -21.55 3.05
C LYS A 78 -7.74 -22.81 3.87
N ALA A 79 -6.96 -22.96 4.95
CA ALA A 79 -7.17 -24.04 5.91
C ALA A 79 -8.61 -23.97 6.45
N PRO A 80 -9.27 -25.13 6.67
CA PRO A 80 -10.66 -25.19 7.14
C PRO A 80 -10.89 -24.46 8.46
#